data_AF-A0A536ZQN4-F1
#
_entry.id   AF-A0A536ZQN4-F1
#
_cell.length_a   1.000
_cell.length_b   1.000
_cell.length_c   1.000
_cell.angle_alpha   90.00
_cell.angle_beta   90.00
_cell.angle_gamma   90.00
#
_symmetry.space_group_name_H-M   'P 1'
#
loop_
_entity.id
_entity.type
_entity.pdbx_description
1 polymer ?
#
loop_
_entity_poly.entity_id
_entity_poly.type
_entity_poly.pdbx_seq_one_letter_code
_entity_poly.pdbx_strand_id
1 'polypeptide(L)' 'MNAIAHAVRALLGLFFDDGELALQILVLLAGTAVVASAEALPSWRSMALLVAGTLVVLLGNVIRAARNR' A
#
# COMPACT_ATOMS: atom_id res chain seq x y z
N MET A 1 -4.08 21.64 19.24
CA MET A 1 -4.26 20.75 18.07
C MET A 1 -4.08 19.32 18.56
N ASN A 2 -5.02 18.43 18.27
CA ASN A 2 -5.01 17.06 18.81
C ASN A 2 -3.83 16.27 18.21
N ALA A 3 -2.97 15.66 19.04
CA ALA A 3 -1.76 14.96 18.58
C ALA A 3 -2.08 13.84 17.57
N ILE A 4 -3.23 13.20 17.75
CA ILE A 4 -3.78 12.18 16.84
C ILE A 4 -4.05 12.78 15.45
N ALA A 5 -4.66 13.96 15.37
CA ALA A 5 -4.95 14.61 14.09
C ALA A 5 -3.66 15.02 13.36
N HIS A 6 -2.62 15.38 14.11
CA HIS A 6 -1.32 15.72 13.54
C HIS A 6 -0.59 14.48 12.99
N ALA A 7 -0.68 13.35 13.69
CA ALA A 7 -0.13 12.07 13.23
C ALA A 7 -0.85 11.56 11.98
N VAL A 8 -2.18 11.63 11.95
CA VAL A 8 -2.98 11.23 10.77
C VAL A 8 -2.66 12.10 9.56
N ARG A 9 -2.56 13.41 9.74
CA ARG A 9 -2.22 14.34 8.64
C ARG A 9 -0.78 14.13 8.14
N ALA A 10 0.16 13.80 9.01
CA ALA A 10 1.52 13.46 8.62
C ALA A 10 1.60 12.14 7.85
N LEU A 11 0.81 11.13 8.27
CA LEU A 11 0.68 9.86 7.56
C LEU A 11 0.06 10.03 6.17
N LEU A 12 -0.98 10.85 6.06
CA LEU A 12 -1.59 11.18 4.77
C LEU A 12 -0.63 11.95 3.86
N GLY A 13 0.11 12.94 4.40
CA GLY A 13 1.11 13.69 3.62
C GLY A 13 2.19 12.78 3.03
N LEU A 14 2.68 11.80 3.80
CA LEU A 14 3.64 10.79 3.34
C LEU A 14 3.11 9.86 2.24
N PHE A 15 1.79 9.76 2.11
CA PHE A 15 1.13 8.92 1.13
C PHE A 15 0.97 9.60 -0.22
N PHE A 16 0.68 10.91 -0.18
CA PHE A 16 0.39 11.71 -1.36
C PHE A 16 1.65 12.29 -2.02
N ASP A 17 2.73 12.50 -1.27
CA ASP A 17 4.00 13.03 -1.82
C ASP A 17 4.90 11.96 -2.45
N ASP A 18 4.69 10.67 -2.14
CA ASP A 18 5.63 9.62 -2.53
C ASP A 18 5.16 8.91 -3.82
N GLY A 19 5.57 9.42 -4.98
CA GLY A 19 5.25 8.85 -6.29
C GLY A 19 5.69 7.38 -6.43
N GLU A 20 6.70 6.96 -5.67
CA GLU A 20 7.13 5.55 -5.62
C GLU A 20 6.09 4.66 -4.93
N LEU A 21 5.43 5.13 -3.87
CA LEU A 21 4.34 4.40 -3.21
C LEU A 21 3.15 4.20 -4.17
N ALA A 22 2.78 5.25 -4.89
CA ALA A 22 1.70 5.17 -5.89
C ALA A 22 1.99 4.10 -6.95
N LEU A 23 3.24 4.04 -7.45
CA LEU A 23 3.67 3.03 -8.40
C LEU A 23 3.61 1.62 -7.80
N GLN A 24 4.08 1.43 -6.56
CA GLN A 24 4.05 0.14 -5.88
C GLN A 24 2.61 -0.37 -5.70
N ILE A 25 1.68 0.51 -5.31
CA ILE A 25 0.25 0.17 -5.21
C ILE A 25 -0.32 -0.18 -6.59
N LEU A 26 0.02 0.57 -7.63
CA LEU A 26 -0.47 0.31 -8.99
C LEU A 26 0.00 -1.06 -9.51
N VAL A 27 1.27 -1.39 -9.30
CA VAL A 27 1.86 -2.69 -9.67
C VAL A 27 1.19 -3.82 -8.91
N LEU A 28 0.97 -3.64 -7.61
CA LEU A 28 0.25 -4.62 -6.80
C LEU A 28 -1.17 -4.82 -7.34
N LEU A 29 -1.91 -3.75 -7.61
CA LEU A 29 -3.28 -3.81 -8.11
C LEU A 29 -3.33 -4.55 -9.45
N ALA A 30 -2.45 -4.20 -10.38
CA ALA A 30 -2.35 -4.82 -11.70
C ALA A 30 -2.01 -6.32 -11.59
N GLY A 31 -1.01 -6.68 -10.78
CA GLY A 31 -0.63 -8.08 -10.57
C GLY A 31 -1.78 -8.88 -9.95
N THR A 32 -2.48 -8.31 -8.97
CA THR A 32 -3.61 -8.99 -8.32
C THR A 32 -4.79 -9.17 -9.28
N ALA A 33 -5.06 -8.18 -10.14
CA ALA A 33 -6.08 -8.27 -11.17
C ALA A 33 -5.76 -9.36 -12.20
N VAL A 34 -4.50 -9.46 -12.65
CA VAL A 34 -4.05 -10.53 -13.56
C VAL A 34 -4.27 -11.90 -12.92
N VAL A 35 -3.80 -12.08 -11.67
CA VAL A 35 -3.94 -13.36 -10.93
C VAL A 35 -5.42 -13.73 -10.73
N ALA A 36 -6.28 -12.76 -10.43
CA ALA A 36 -7.71 -12.98 -10.30
C ALA A 36 -8.37 -13.33 -11.65
N SER A 37 -8.00 -12.64 -12.72
CA SER A 37 -8.60 -12.84 -14.06
C SER A 37 -8.18 -14.16 -14.71
N ALA A 38 -6.98 -14.65 -14.41
CA ALA A 38 -6.48 -15.92 -14.93
C ALA A 38 -7.08 -17.15 -14.22
N GLU A 39 -7.98 -16.95 -13.25
CA GLU A 39 -8.45 -17.99 -12.31
C GLU A 39 -7.31 -18.78 -11.65
N ALA A 40 -6.11 -18.19 -11.60
CA ALA A 40 -4.91 -18.85 -11.11
C ALA A 40 -5.00 -19.12 -9.59
N LEU A 41 -5.86 -18.37 -8.89
CA LEU A 41 -6.17 -18.55 -7.49
C LEU A 41 -7.68 -18.48 -7.24
N PRO A 42 -8.19 -19.22 -6.24
CA PRO A 42 -9.52 -19.00 -5.68
C PRO A 42 -9.72 -17.53 -5.27
N SER A 43 -10.91 -16.97 -5.53
CA SER A 43 -11.23 -15.54 -5.33
C SER A 43 -10.80 -14.99 -3.95
N TRP A 44 -10.99 -15.76 -2.88
CA TRP A 44 -10.58 -15.34 -1.53
C TRP A 44 -9.06 -15.15 -1.36
N ARG A 45 -8.24 -15.93 -2.09
CA ARG A 45 -6.78 -15.81 -2.06
C ARG A 45 -6.29 -14.60 -2.82
N SER A 46 -6.93 -14.25 -3.94
CA SER A 46 -6.63 -13.01 -4.67
C SER A 46 -6.96 -11.78 -3.82
N MET A 47 -8.07 -11.82 -3.08
CA MET A 47 -8.42 -10.78 -2.12
C MET A 47 -7.41 -10.70 -0.96
N ALA A 48 -7.00 -11.84 -0.41
CA ALA A 48 -5.96 -11.89 0.62
C ALA A 48 -4.61 -11.35 0.11
N LEU A 49 -4.23 -11.65 -1.14
CA LEU A 49 -3.02 -11.13 -1.78
C LEU A 49 -3.06 -9.61 -1.88
N LEU A 50 -4.19 -9.04 -2.30
CA LEU A 50 -4.35 -7.59 -2.41
C LEU A 50 -4.21 -6.93 -1.04
N VAL A 51 -4.90 -7.45 -0.02
CA VAL A 51 -4.88 -6.90 1.34
C VAL A 51 -3.49 -7.00 1.94
N ALA A 52 -2.89 -8.20 1.91
CA ALA A 52 -1.57 -8.42 2.48
C ALA A 52 -0.49 -7.62 1.74
N GLY A 53 -0.53 -7.61 0.40
CA GLY A 53 0.40 -6.83 -0.41
C GLY A 53 0.28 -5.34 -0.13
N THR A 54 -0.93 -4.83 0.07
CA THR A 54 -1.14 -3.42 0.39
C THR A 54 -0.51 -3.09 1.74
N LEU A 55 -0.74 -3.91 2.77
CA LEU A 55 -0.11 -3.75 4.08
C LEU A 55 1.42 -3.78 4.01
N VAL A 56 2.00 -4.65 3.16
CA VAL A 56 3.46 -4.71 2.98
C VAL A 56 4.00 -3.43 2.35
N VAL A 57 3.37 -2.96 1.28
CA VAL A 57 3.75 -1.71 0.59
C VAL A 57 3.63 -0.51 1.54
N LEU A 58 2.57 -0.47 2.34
CA LEU A 58 2.35 0.52 3.40
C LEU A 58 3.48 0.55 4.43
N LEU A 59 3.80 -0.62 4.99
CA LEU A 59 4.86 -0.75 5.99
C LEU A 59 6.23 -0.36 5.41
N GLY A 60 6.52 -0.80 4.19
CA GLY A 60 7.73 -0.43 3.46
C GLY A 60 7.86 1.09 3.31
N ASN A 61 6.76 1.76 2.96
CA ASN A 61 6.74 3.22 2.85
C ASN A 61 6.96 3.92 4.20
N VAL A 62 6.30 3.45 5.27
CA VAL A 62 6.53 3.99 6.62
C VAL A 62 7.99 3.83 7.05
N ILE A 63 8.60 2.67 6.80
CA ILE A 63 10.01 2.41 7.12
C ILE A 63 10.94 3.32 6.30
N ARG A 64 10.68 3.44 4.99
CA ARG A 64 11.46 4.33 4.09
C ARG A 64 11.38 5.78 4.54
N ALA A 65 10.17 6.25 4.84
CA ALA A 65 9.90 7.59 5.34
C ALA A 65 10.60 7.87 6.67
N ALA A 66 10.61 6.91 7.59
CA ALA A 66 11.30 7.02 8.87
C ALA A 66 12.83 7.03 8.72
N ARG A 67 13.38 6.37 7.69
CA ARG A 67 14.81 6.29 7.43
C ARG A 67 15.38 7.48 6.67
N ASN A 68 14.56 8.14 5.85
CA ASN A 68 14.95 9.31 5.04
C ASN A 68 14.67 10.66 5.74
N ARG A 69 14.15 10.65 6.98
CA ARG A 69 14.09 11.82 7.87
C ARG A 69 15.28 11.85 8.81
#